data_AF-B1C5U6-F1
#
_entry.id   AF-B1C5U6-F1
#
_cell.length_a   1.000
_cell.length_b   1.000
_cell.length_c   1.000
_cell.angle_alpha   90.00
_cell.angle_beta   90.00
_cell.angle_gamma   90.00
#
_symmetry.space_group_name_H-M   'P 1'
#
loop_
_entity.id
_entity.type
_entity.pdbx_description
1 polymer ?
#
loop_
_entity_poly.entity_id
_entity_poly.type
_entity_poly.pdbx_seq_one_letter_code
_entity_poly.pdbx_strand_id
1 'polypeptide(L)'
;MLGVDYDLFWRLTPKRLLPFIKAYEDKEKREIEKNNYLFWINGIYVSHAVANVLAENTKYPDKPFPLFENKDIEESKAEEAELFDAYAAMFNKEFEEKTK
;
A
#
# COMPACT_ATOMS: atom_id res chain seq x y z
N MET A 1 0.91 -1.34 -18.51
CA MET A 1 1.81 -2.24 -19.28
C MET A 1 2.22 -3.40 -18.37
N LEU A 2 2.17 -4.64 -18.87
CA LEU A 2 2.33 -5.91 -18.12
C LEU A 2 3.69 -6.09 -17.39
N GLY A 3 4.63 -5.16 -17.54
CA GLY A 3 5.93 -5.22 -16.87
C GLY A 3 6.88 -6.27 -17.46
N VAL A 4 6.59 -6.78 -18.66
CA VAL A 4 7.42 -7.76 -19.36
C VAL A 4 8.21 -7.02 -20.43
N ASP A 5 9.51 -7.32 -20.54
CA ASP A 5 10.33 -6.83 -21.66
C ASP A 5 9.79 -7.34 -22.99
N TYR A 6 9.92 -6.53 -24.05
CA TYR A 6 9.34 -6.83 -25.35
C TYR A 6 9.92 -8.09 -26.01
N ASP A 7 11.24 -8.32 -25.91
CA ASP A 7 11.86 -9.53 -26.46
C ASP A 7 11.50 -10.75 -25.63
N LEU A 8 11.40 -10.59 -24.30
CA LEU A 8 10.96 -11.66 -23.40
C LEU A 8 9.51 -12.08 -23.69
N PHE A 9 8.61 -11.13 -23.95
CA PHE A 9 7.20 -11.40 -24.23
C PHE A 9 7.01 -12.40 -25.37
N TRP A 10 7.70 -12.19 -26.50
CA TRP A 10 7.59 -13.07 -27.68
C TRP A 10 8.19 -14.46 -27.47
N ARG A 11 9.05 -14.64 -26.46
CA ARG A 11 9.69 -15.93 -26.14
C ARG A 11 8.94 -16.72 -25.07
N LEU A 12 7.99 -16.10 -24.37
CA LEU A 12 7.23 -16.76 -23.30
C LEU A 12 6.04 -17.54 -23.86
N THR A 13 5.72 -18.65 -23.20
CA THR A 13 4.47 -19.38 -23.44
C THR A 13 3.35 -18.75 -22.60
N PRO A 14 2.07 -18.89 -23.01
CA PRO A 14 0.95 -18.31 -22.27
C PRO A 14 0.93 -18.68 -20.78
N LYS A 15 1.29 -19.92 -20.43
CA LYS A 15 1.41 -20.37 -19.04
C LYS A 15 2.45 -19.59 -18.24
N ARG A 16 3.58 -19.25 -18.86
CA ARG A 16 4.66 -18.48 -18.20
C ARG A 16 4.36 -16.98 -18.15
N LEU A 17 3.41 -16.49 -18.94
CA LEU A 17 2.95 -15.10 -18.89
C LEU A 17 1.97 -14.84 -17.74
N LEU A 18 1.25 -15.87 -17.26
CA LEU A 18 0.25 -15.76 -16.20
C LEU A 18 0.70 -14.99 -14.94
N PRO A 19 1.93 -15.21 -14.40
CA PRO A 19 2.39 -14.46 -13.24
C PRO A 19 2.47 -12.95 -13.49
N PHE A 20 2.87 -12.52 -14.69
CA PHE A 20 2.95 -11.10 -15.06
C PHE A 20 1.56 -10.48 -15.18
N ILE A 21 0.60 -11.22 -15.74
CA ILE A 21 -0.79 -10.79 -15.81
C ILE A 21 -1.34 -10.59 -14.40
N LYS A 22 -1.16 -11.59 -13.52
CA LYS A 22 -1.63 -11.51 -12.14
C LYS A 22 -0.99 -10.35 -11.37
N ALA A 23 0.33 -10.18 -11.50
CA ALA A 23 1.02 -9.06 -10.88
C ALA A 23 0.53 -7.69 -11.39
N TYR A 24 0.17 -7.60 -12.68
CA TYR A 24 -0.42 -6.40 -13.25
C TYR A 24 -1.83 -6.14 -12.71
N GLU A 25 -2.69 -7.16 -12.64
CA GLU A 25 -4.03 -7.06 -12.05
C GLU A 25 -3.97 -6.63 -10.58
N ASP A 26 -3.07 -7.23 -9.80
CA ASP A 26 -2.88 -6.88 -8.38
C ASP A 26 -2.33 -5.45 -8.23
N LYS A 27 -1.52 -4.97 -9.18
CA LYS A 27 -1.11 -3.56 -9.23
C LYS A 27 -2.31 -2.65 -9.53
N GLU A 28 -3.14 -2.96 -10.52
CA GLU A 28 -4.32 -2.16 -10.85
C GLU A 28 -5.30 -2.07 -9.68
N LYS A 29 -5.57 -3.20 -9.01
CA LYS A 29 -6.41 -3.22 -7.80
C LYS A 29 -5.87 -2.29 -6.72
N ARG A 30 -4.56 -2.37 -6.44
CA ARG A 30 -3.91 -1.47 -5.46
C ARG A 30 -4.00 0.00 -5.86
N GLU A 31 -3.86 0.34 -7.13
CA GLU A 31 -4.03 1.72 -7.60
C GLU A 31 -5.49 2.19 -7.46
N ILE A 32 -6.47 1.33 -7.73
CA ILE A 32 -7.89 1.64 -7.50
C ILE A 32 -8.16 1.93 -6.02
N GLU A 33 -7.67 1.09 -5.12
CA GLU A 33 -7.82 1.28 -3.66
C GLU A 33 -7.13 2.55 -3.18
N LYS A 34 -5.90 2.80 -3.65
CA LYS A 34 -5.16 4.04 -3.38
C LYS A 34 -5.92 5.27 -3.86
N ASN A 35 -6.47 5.24 -5.07
CA ASN A 35 -7.24 6.35 -5.61
C ASN A 35 -8.54 6.58 -4.81
N ASN A 36 -9.23 5.51 -4.43
CA ASN A 36 -10.41 5.62 -3.57
C ASN A 36 -10.09 6.30 -2.24
N TYR A 37 -8.98 5.92 -1.61
CA TYR A 37 -8.48 6.58 -0.40
C TYR A 37 -8.17 8.07 -0.62
N LEU A 38 -7.48 8.42 -1.72
CA LEU A 38 -7.19 9.81 -2.08
C LEU A 38 -8.46 10.63 -2.33
N PHE A 39 -9.49 10.05 -2.96
CA PHE A 39 -10.76 10.73 -3.17
C PHE A 39 -11.49 11.00 -1.87
N TRP A 40 -11.40 10.09 -0.90
CA TRP A 40 -11.99 10.33 0.42
C TRP A 40 -11.33 11.50 1.14
N ILE A 41 -9.99 11.54 1.14
CA ILE A 41 -9.23 12.67 1.69
C ILE A 41 -9.60 13.96 0.97
N ASN A 42 -9.67 13.94 -0.37
CA ASN A 42 -10.05 15.09 -1.17
C ASN A 42 -11.46 15.58 -0.81
N GLY A 43 -12.42 14.67 -0.62
CA GLY A 43 -13.78 14.99 -0.19
C GLY A 43 -13.82 15.75 1.13
N ILE A 44 -12.94 15.40 2.09
CA ILE A 44 -12.80 16.14 3.35
C ILE A 44 -12.35 17.58 3.08
N TYR A 45 -11.33 17.79 2.25
CA TYR A 45 -10.87 19.13 1.89
C TYR A 45 -11.95 19.92 1.14
N VAL A 46 -12.64 19.31 0.18
CA VAL A 46 -13.75 19.97 -0.54
C VAL A 46 -14.85 20.38 0.43
N SER A 47 -15.19 19.52 1.40
CA SER A 47 -16.19 19.83 2.43
C SER A 47 -15.78 21.05 3.27
N HIS A 48 -14.50 21.16 3.65
CA HIS A 48 -13.98 22.35 4.35
C HIS A 48 -14.00 23.60 3.47
N ALA A 49 -13.69 23.48 2.17
CA ALA A 49 -13.76 24.60 1.24
C ALA A 49 -15.19 25.13 1.11
N VAL A 50 -16.17 24.23 0.96
CA VAL A 50 -17.59 24.58 0.93
C VAL A 50 -18.03 25.21 2.26
N ALA A 51 -17.65 24.61 3.39
CA ALA A 51 -18.00 25.13 4.71
C ALA A 51 -17.43 26.53 4.96
N ASN A 52 -16.20 26.81 4.54
CA ASN A 52 -15.56 28.13 4.65
C ASN A 52 -16.29 29.23 3.85
N VAL A 53 -17.05 28.86 2.80
CA VAL A 53 -17.84 29.80 2.01
C VAL A 53 -19.25 29.98 2.59
N LEU A 54 -19.86 28.91 3.11
CA LEU A 54 -21.28 28.90 3.48
C LEU A 54 -21.57 29.17 4.96
N ALA A 55 -20.62 28.92 5.86
CA ALA A 55 -20.82 29.09 7.30
C ALA A 55 -19.98 30.24 7.86
N GLU A 56 -20.54 30.96 8.84
CA GLU A 56 -19.80 31.97 9.58
C GLU A 56 -18.86 31.27 10.59
N ASN A 57 -17.61 31.74 10.70
CA ASN A 57 -16.55 31.23 11.58
C ASN A 57 -15.92 29.87 11.24
N THR A 58 -16.16 29.31 10.07
CA THR A 58 -15.40 28.17 9.55
C THR A 58 -14.21 28.65 8.71
N LYS A 59 -13.07 27.97 8.79
CA LYS A 59 -11.88 28.24 7.96
C LYS A 59 -11.41 26.99 7.26
N TYR A 60 -10.85 27.16 6.07
CA TYR A 60 -10.11 26.09 5.41
C TYR A 60 -8.83 25.76 6.20
N PRO A 61 -8.40 24.49 6.31
CA PRO A 61 -7.19 24.13 7.03
C PRO A 61 -5.92 24.79 6.46
N ASP A 62 -5.10 25.38 7.31
CA ASP A 62 -3.81 25.99 6.91
C ASP A 62 -2.72 24.95 6.63
N LYS A 63 -2.90 23.72 7.12
CA LYS A 63 -1.96 22.60 6.97
C LYS A 63 -2.69 21.31 6.59
N PRO A 64 -2.01 20.38 5.88
CA PRO A 64 -2.60 19.09 5.58
C PRO A 64 -2.93 18.30 6.84
N PHE A 65 -4.02 17.52 6.79
CA PHE A 65 -4.36 16.57 7.85
C PHE A 65 -3.25 15.51 7.96
N PRO A 66 -2.79 15.18 9.18
CA PRO A 66 -1.85 14.09 9.40
C PRO A 66 -2.54 12.77 9.04
N LEU A 67 -2.00 12.06 8.04
CA LEU A 67 -2.56 10.78 7.56
C LEU A 67 -2.00 9.58 8.30
N PHE A 68 -0.80 9.73 8.85
CA PHE A 68 -0.09 8.70 9.59
C PHE A 68 0.34 9.28 10.93
N GLU A 69 0.39 8.45 11.96
CA GLU A 69 1.06 8.81 13.20
C GLU A 69 2.53 9.10 12.85
N ASN A 70 3.06 10.21 13.35
CA ASN A 70 4.49 10.48 13.29
C ASN A 70 5.19 9.56 14.29
N LYS A 71 5.23 8.24 14.00
CA LYS A 71 6.15 7.35 14.70
C LYS A 71 7.56 7.70 14.24
N ASP A 72 8.47 7.82 15.20
CA ASP A 72 9.88 8.01 14.87
C ASP A 72 10.37 6.82 14.03
N ILE A 73 11.16 7.11 12.99
CA ILE A 73 11.65 6.11 12.02
C ILE A 73 12.44 4.99 12.72
N GLU A 74 13.07 5.30 13.86
CA GLU A 74 13.82 4.32 14.66
C GLU A 74 12.89 3.37 15.44
N GLU A 75 11.78 3.86 15.99
CA GLU A 75 10.76 3.04 16.67
C GLU A 75 10.10 2.07 15.68
N SER A 76 9.75 2.53 14.47
CA SER A 76 9.19 1.69 13.41
C SER A 76 10.14 0.56 12.99
N LYS A 77 11.44 0.83 12.88
CA LYS A 77 12.43 -0.20 12.50
C LYS A 77 12.63 -1.25 13.58
N ALA A 78 12.57 -0.85 14.86
CA ALA A 78 12.67 -1.77 15.97
C ALA A 78 11.47 -2.74 15.99
N GLU A 79 10.25 -2.21 15.85
CA GLU A 79 9.02 -3.01 15.77
C GLU A 79 9.06 -4.00 14.59
N GLU A 80 9.53 -3.57 13.42
CA GLU A 80 9.66 -4.43 12.23
C GLU A 80 10.70 -5.55 12.41
N ALA A 81 11.83 -5.27 13.06
CA ALA A 81 12.85 -6.26 13.34
C ALA A 81 12.35 -7.34 14.31
N GLU A 82 11.65 -6.95 15.38
CA GLU A 82 11.04 -7.89 16.33
C GLU A 82 10.00 -8.79 15.65
N LEU A 83 9.19 -8.21 14.76
CA LEU A 83 8.19 -8.97 14.00
C LEU A 83 8.87 -10.01 13.09
N PHE A 84 9.95 -9.60 12.39
CA PHE A 84 10.73 -10.49 11.53
C PHE A 84 11.34 -11.66 12.31
N ASP A 85 11.93 -11.38 13.47
CA ASP A 85 12.51 -12.41 14.35
C ASP A 85 11.45 -13.42 14.80
N ALA A 86 10.25 -12.97 15.16
CA ALA A 86 9.13 -13.85 15.51
C ALA A 86 8.70 -14.74 14.33
N TYR A 87 8.61 -14.18 13.12
CA TYR A 87 8.31 -14.95 11.90
C TYR A 87 9.38 -15.99 11.60
N ALA A 88 10.67 -15.62 11.69
CA ALA A 88 11.78 -16.54 11.47
C ALA A 88 11.77 -17.69 12.48
N ALA A 89 11.51 -17.39 13.77
CA ALA A 89 11.41 -18.40 14.82
C ALA A 89 10.25 -19.39 14.56
N MET A 90 9.06 -18.90 14.19
CA MET A 90 7.92 -19.76 13.85
C MET A 90 8.22 -20.64 12.63
N PHE A 91 8.82 -20.07 11.59
CA PHE A 91 9.17 -20.81 10.38
C PHE A 91 10.20 -21.92 10.66
N ASN A 92 11.25 -21.61 11.42
CA ASN A 92 12.26 -22.58 11.81
C ASN A 92 11.65 -23.73 12.61
N LYS A 93 10.73 -23.42 13.54
CA LYS A 93 10.02 -24.43 14.30
C LYS A 93 9.18 -25.36 13.41
N GLU A 94 8.38 -24.79 12.49
CA GLU A 94 7.61 -25.61 11.54
C GLU A 94 8.51 -26.48 10.65
N PHE A 95 9.68 -25.98 10.28
CA PHE A 95 10.63 -26.72 9.46
C PHE A 95 11.22 -27.92 10.22
N GLU A 96 11.63 -27.72 11.47
CA GLU A 96 12.13 -28.79 12.35
C GLU A 96 11.06 -29.87 12.62
N GLU A 97 9.79 -29.48 12.79
CA GLU A 97 8.68 -30.42 12.98
C GLU A 97 8.40 -31.26 11.72
N LYS A 98 8.67 -30.73 10.51
CA LYS A 98 8.47 -31.46 9.24
C LYS A 98 9.67 -32.33 8.82
N THR A 99 10.85 -32.07 9.38
CA THR A 99 12.08 -32.82 9.05
C THR A 99 12.46 -33.89 10.07
N LYS A 100 11.71 -34.00 11.17
CA LYS A 100 11.67 -35.18 12.05
C LYS A 100 10.70 -36.23 11.54
#